data_AF-A0A7X7X8K6-F1
#
_entry.id   AF-A0A7X7X8K6-F1
#
_cell.length_a   1.000
_cell.length_b   1.000
_cell.length_c   1.000
_cell.angle_alpha   90.00
_cell.angle_beta   90.00
_cell.angle_gamma   90.00
#
_symmetry.space_group_name_H-M   'P 1'
#
loop_
_entity.id
_entity.type
_entity.pdbx_description
1 polymer ?
#
loop_
_entity_poly.entity_id
_entity_poly.type
_entity_poly.pdbx_seq_one_letter_code
_entity_poly.pdbx_strand_id
1 'polypeptide(L)'
;MENLKQDNANSVLQEWRTKILDWVLGVLAVTLVPAVISMYMRNMSAPAHWSYIYALTAIGAVLIILAIFRKIPYLIRVLGIVLLGYAAGILNLRMTGLVGVGPLYLLVTPIFALVLLGKRAGAAGTLLSALLLVLT
;
A
#
# COMPACT_ATOMS: atom_id res chain seq x y z
N MET A 1 39.17 -1.58 2.86
CA MET A 1 38.51 -0.25 2.84
C MET A 1 37.22 -0.24 2.01
N GLU A 2 37.14 -0.99 0.91
CA GLU A 2 35.95 -1.02 0.04
C GLU A 2 34.69 -1.59 0.70
N ASN A 3 34.82 -2.67 1.49
CA ASN A 3 33.71 -3.25 2.25
C ASN A 3 33.09 -2.27 3.27
N LEU A 4 33.89 -1.40 3.91
CA LEU A 4 33.40 -0.40 4.86
C LEU A 4 32.60 0.71 4.16
N LYS A 5 33.00 1.11 2.95
CA LYS A 5 32.24 2.06 2.13
C LYS A 5 30.91 1.47 1.65
N GLN A 6 30.91 0.19 1.26
CA GLN A 6 29.69 -0.49 0.82
C GLN A 6 28.70 -0.70 1.97
N ASP A 7 29.17 -1.06 3.17
CA ASP A 7 28.32 -1.23 4.35
C ASP A 7 27.67 0.10 4.77
N ASN A 8 28.46 1.18 4.80
CA ASN A 8 27.95 2.53 5.07
C ASN A 8 26.97 3.02 3.99
N ALA A 9 27.18 2.68 2.71
CA ALA A 9 26.24 3.04 1.66
C ALA A 9 24.91 2.30 1.83
N ASN A 10 24.94 1.02 2.23
CA ASN A 10 23.74 0.21 2.44
C ASN A 10 22.93 0.67 3.65
N SER A 11 23.59 1.05 4.75
CA SER A 11 22.91 1.57 5.95
C SER A 11 22.20 2.89 5.68
N VAL A 12 22.87 3.84 5.01
CA VAL A 12 22.27 5.13 4.60
C VAL A 12 21.07 4.92 3.67
N LEU A 13 21.16 3.98 2.73
CA LEU A 13 20.05 3.63 1.85
C LEU A 13 18.85 3.02 2.61
N GLN A 14 19.10 2.17 3.61
CA GLN A 14 18.05 1.59 4.43
C GLN A 14 17.35 2.63 5.31
N GLU A 15 18.11 3.56 5.91
CA GLU A 15 17.55 4.67 6.68
C GLU A 15 16.66 5.56 5.81
N TRP A 16 17.14 5.90 4.62
CA TRP A 16 16.37 6.73 3.68
C TRP A 16 15.06 6.05 3.24
N ARG A 17 15.10 4.76 2.91
CA ARG A 17 13.89 3.98 2.56
C ARG A 17 12.90 3.90 3.72
N THR A 18 13.39 3.71 4.94
CA THR A 18 12.54 3.66 6.14
C THR A 18 11.85 5.01 6.37
N LYS A 19 12.60 6.11 6.17
CA LYS A 19 12.06 7.46 6.29
C LYS A 19 10.97 7.75 5.24
N ILE A 20 11.14 7.27 4.01
CA ILE A 20 10.12 7.36 2.95
C ILE A 20 8.89 6.54 3.33
N LEU A 21 9.07 5.29 3.77
CA LEU A 21 7.97 4.43 4.18
C LEU A 21 7.12 5.09 5.27
N ASP A 22 7.77 5.65 6.29
CA ASP A 22 7.08 6.38 7.37
C ASP A 22 6.31 7.59 6.85
N TRP A 23 6.90 8.35 5.92
CA TRP A 23 6.23 9.49 5.29
C TRP A 23 5.01 9.06 4.46
N VAL A 24 5.17 8.04 3.62
CA VAL A 24 4.10 7.51 2.76
C VAL A 24 2.96 6.96 3.61
N LEU A 25 3.26 6.13 4.63
CA LEU A 25 2.26 5.60 5.54
C LEU A 25 1.54 6.73 6.30
N GLY A 26 2.27 7.76 6.73
CA GLY A 26 1.69 8.93 7.37
C GLY A 26 0.71 9.69 6.46
N VAL A 27 1.14 10.02 5.23
CA VAL A 27 0.30 10.73 4.25
C VAL A 27 -0.94 9.91 3.89
N LEU A 28 -0.78 8.60 3.65
CA LEU A 28 -1.91 7.72 3.35
C LEU A 28 -2.88 7.65 4.52
N ALA A 29 -2.39 7.51 5.76
CA ALA A 29 -3.22 7.48 6.96
C ALA A 29 -4.04 8.78 7.11
N VAL A 30 -3.39 9.95 6.96
CA VAL A 30 -4.06 11.26 7.06
C VAL A 30 -5.09 11.44 5.94
N THR A 31 -4.80 10.98 4.72
CA THR A 31 -5.71 11.08 3.56
C THR A 31 -6.89 10.13 3.67
N LEU A 32 -6.69 8.95 4.27
CA LEU A 32 -7.74 7.93 4.44
C LEU A 32 -8.86 8.38 5.38
N VAL A 33 -8.54 9.12 6.44
CA VAL A 33 -9.52 9.58 7.44
C VAL A 33 -10.68 10.37 6.82
N PRO A 34 -10.46 11.48 6.08
CA PRO A 34 -11.56 12.24 5.47
C PRO A 34 -12.28 11.45 4.38
N ALA A 35 -11.60 10.53 3.68
CA ALA A 35 -12.22 9.67 2.68
C ALA A 35 -13.25 8.71 3.32
N VAL A 36 -12.87 8.06 4.43
CA VAL A 36 -13.77 7.17 5.19
C VAL A 36 -14.95 7.97 5.77
N ILE A 37 -14.70 9.13 6.37
CA ILE A 37 -15.76 10.00 6.91
C ILE A 37 -16.78 10.35 5.82
N SER A 38 -16.29 10.82 4.65
CA SER A 38 -17.13 11.17 3.51
C SER A 38 -17.96 9.98 3.02
N MET A 39 -17.39 8.78 3.05
CA MET A 39 -18.04 7.53 2.65
C MET A 39 -19.21 7.17 3.57
N TYR A 40 -19.05 7.34 4.88
CA TYR A 40 -20.13 7.16 5.86
C TYR A 40 -21.24 8.18 5.64
N MET A 41 -20.91 9.47 5.49
CA MET A 41 -21.91 10.52 5.26
C MET A 41 -22.76 10.29 4.01
N ARG A 42 -22.14 9.81 2.93
CA ARG A 42 -22.81 9.65 1.63
C ARG A 42 -23.74 8.43 1.55
N ASN A 43 -23.50 7.40 2.36
CA ASN A 43 -24.19 6.11 2.25
C ASN A 43 -25.09 5.76 3.44
N MET A 44 -25.40 6.74 4.31
CA MET A 44 -26.28 6.54 5.48
C MET A 44 -27.64 5.92 5.13
N SER A 45 -28.14 6.10 3.91
CA SER A 45 -29.48 5.67 3.49
C SER A 45 -29.49 4.43 2.58
N ALA A 46 -28.33 3.82 2.27
CA ALA A 46 -28.21 2.71 1.32
C ALA A 46 -27.66 1.42 1.98
N PRO A 47 -28.53 0.50 2.43
CA PRO A 47 -28.14 -0.75 3.11
C PRO A 47 -27.20 -1.66 2.31
N ALA A 48 -27.26 -1.60 0.98
CA ALA A 48 -26.51 -2.48 0.08
C ALA A 48 -24.99 -2.25 0.08
N HIS A 49 -24.49 -1.16 0.67
CA HIS A 49 -23.08 -0.78 0.59
C HIS A 49 -22.31 -0.92 1.92
N TRP A 50 -22.96 -1.39 2.97
CA TRP A 50 -22.38 -1.44 4.32
C TRP A 50 -21.20 -2.40 4.42
N SER A 51 -21.27 -3.56 3.76
CA SER A 51 -20.15 -4.52 3.71
C SER A 51 -18.88 -3.89 3.11
N TYR A 52 -19.03 -3.08 2.07
CA TYR A 52 -17.93 -2.35 1.43
C TYR A 52 -17.33 -1.29 2.37
N ILE A 53 -18.18 -0.53 3.06
CA ILE A 53 -17.74 0.47 4.06
C ILE A 53 -16.93 -0.20 5.16
N TYR A 54 -17.42 -1.31 5.72
CA TYR A 54 -16.70 -2.04 6.77
C TYR A 54 -15.36 -2.60 6.28
N ALA A 55 -15.32 -3.18 5.07
CA ALA A 55 -14.09 -3.72 4.50
C ALA A 55 -13.03 -2.63 4.27
N LEU A 56 -13.43 -1.50 3.67
CA LEU A 56 -12.51 -0.39 3.42
C LEU A 56 -12.03 0.26 4.74
N THR A 57 -12.93 0.38 5.73
CA THR A 57 -12.59 0.89 7.06
C THR A 57 -11.60 -0.05 7.77
N ALA A 58 -11.77 -1.37 7.65
CA ALA A 58 -10.82 -2.34 8.20
C ALA A 58 -9.42 -2.21 7.57
N ILE A 59 -9.35 -2.07 6.24
CA ILE A 59 -8.08 -1.82 5.53
C ILE A 59 -7.45 -0.51 6.02
N GLY A 60 -8.24 0.56 6.11
CA GLY A 60 -7.78 1.85 6.60
C GLY A 60 -7.25 1.77 8.04
N ALA A 61 -7.95 1.06 8.93
CA ALA A 61 -7.53 0.86 10.31
C ALA A 61 -6.19 0.11 10.39
N VAL A 62 -6.02 -0.97 9.63
CA VAL A 62 -4.75 -1.71 9.57
C VAL A 62 -3.63 -0.82 9.04
N LEU A 63 -3.89 0.00 8.02
CA LEU A 63 -2.90 0.95 7.49
C LEU A 63 -2.48 1.98 8.54
N ILE A 64 -3.44 2.53 9.29
CA ILE A 64 -3.19 3.48 10.39
C ILE A 64 -2.35 2.82 11.49
N ILE A 65 -2.66 1.56 11.86
CA ILE A 65 -1.85 0.79 12.81
C ILE A 65 -0.41 0.65 12.30
N LEU A 66 -0.21 0.30 11.02
CA LEU A 66 1.13 0.22 10.42
C LEU A 66 1.88 1.55 10.39
N ALA A 67 1.15 2.67 10.30
CA ALA A 67 1.70 4.02 10.33
C ALA A 67 2.15 4.44 11.75
N ILE A 68 1.36 4.11 12.77
CA ILE A 68 1.64 4.46 14.17
C ILE A 68 2.70 3.55 14.79
N PHE A 69 2.59 2.23 14.58
CA PHE A 69 3.48 1.24 15.19
C PHE A 69 4.78 1.09 14.40
N ARG A 70 5.69 2.05 14.57
CA ARG A 70 7.02 2.06 13.93
C ARG A 70 7.97 0.96 14.40
N LYS A 71 7.64 0.25 15.48
CA LYS A 71 8.41 -0.90 15.99
C LYS A 71 8.25 -2.18 15.16
N ILE A 72 7.30 -2.21 14.22
CA ILE A 72 7.08 -3.37 13.34
C ILE A 72 8.26 -3.48 12.36
N PRO A 73 8.79 -4.69 12.10
CA PRO A 73 9.90 -4.88 11.18
C PRO A 73 9.55 -4.34 9.78
N TYR A 74 10.54 -3.69 9.15
CA TYR A 74 10.41 -3.02 7.85
C TYR A 74 9.69 -3.87 6.80
N LEU A 75 10.06 -5.15 6.69
CA LEU A 75 9.50 -6.06 5.69
C LEU A 75 7.98 -6.23 5.83
N ILE A 76 7.48 -6.37 7.07
CA ILE A 76 6.04 -6.52 7.34
C ILE A 76 5.30 -5.23 6.97
N ARG A 77 5.90 -4.06 7.22
CA ARG A 77 5.29 -2.77 6.88
C ARG A 77 5.20 -2.57 5.37
N VAL A 78 6.25 -2.94 4.62
CA VAL A 78 6.22 -2.87 3.15
C VAL A 78 5.27 -3.90 2.55
N LEU A 79 5.26 -5.14 3.04
CA LEU A 79 4.27 -6.12 2.58
C LEU A 79 2.85 -5.69 2.93
N GLY A 80 2.64 -5.11 4.10
CA GLY A 80 1.34 -4.59 4.53
C GLY A 80 0.81 -3.50 3.61
N ILE A 81 1.60 -2.47 3.31
CA ILE A 81 1.14 -1.40 2.39
C ILE A 81 0.84 -1.95 1.00
N VAL A 82 1.61 -2.91 0.50
CA VAL A 82 1.39 -3.52 -0.82
C VAL A 82 0.12 -4.37 -0.83
N LEU A 83 -0.06 -5.26 0.16
CA LEU A 83 -1.25 -6.10 0.26
C LEU A 83 -2.53 -5.28 0.47
N LEU A 84 -2.46 -4.27 1.34
CA LEU A 84 -3.59 -3.37 1.60
C LEU A 84 -3.92 -2.53 0.36
N GLY A 85 -2.91 -2.07 -0.40
CA GLY A 85 -3.09 -1.35 -1.66
C GLY A 85 -3.83 -2.18 -2.71
N TYR A 86 -3.43 -3.45 -2.89
CA TYR A 86 -4.14 -4.38 -3.78
C TYR A 86 -5.56 -4.68 -3.29
N ALA A 87 -5.74 -4.97 -2.00
CA ALA A 87 -7.06 -5.24 -1.44
C ALA A 87 -8.01 -4.04 -1.63
N ALA A 88 -7.54 -2.83 -1.33
CA ALA A 88 -8.30 -1.60 -1.52
C ALA A 88 -8.62 -1.33 -3.00
N GLY A 89 -7.67 -1.58 -3.90
CA GLY A 89 -7.86 -1.43 -5.34
C GLY A 89 -8.90 -2.39 -5.90
N ILE A 90 -8.82 -3.68 -5.54
CA ILE A 90 -9.79 -4.70 -5.97
C ILE A 90 -11.19 -4.38 -5.44
N LEU A 91 -11.30 -4.00 -4.17
CA LEU A 91 -12.58 -3.60 -3.58
C LEU A 91 -13.18 -2.37 -4.26
N ASN A 92 -12.38 -1.34 -4.53
CA ASN A 92 -12.83 -0.15 -5.24
C ASN A 92 -13.26 -0.48 -6.68
N LEU A 93 -12.51 -1.33 -7.39
CA LEU A 93 -12.82 -1.73 -8.75
C LEU A 93 -14.14 -2.51 -8.81
N ARG A 94 -14.39 -3.42 -7.85
CA ARG A 94 -15.66 -4.14 -7.73
C ARG A 94 -16.85 -3.20 -7.54
N MET A 95 -16.64 -2.10 -6.80
CA MET A 95 -17.72 -1.20 -6.39
C MET A 95 -18.00 -0.08 -7.40
N THR A 96 -16.95 0.50 -7.97
CA THR A 96 -17.03 1.72 -8.81
C THR A 96 -16.63 1.44 -10.27
N GLY A 97 -16.21 0.22 -10.58
CA GLY A 97 -15.70 -0.15 -11.90
C GLY A 97 -14.41 0.59 -12.25
N LEU A 98 -14.10 0.66 -13.56
CA LEU A 98 -12.92 1.36 -14.07
C LEU A 98 -13.03 2.89 -14.02
N VAL A 99 -14.23 3.44 -13.81
CA VAL A 99 -14.47 4.89 -13.74
C VAL A 99 -14.05 5.47 -12.39
N GLY A 100 -13.98 4.63 -11.34
CA GLY A 100 -13.53 5.04 -10.02
C GLY A 100 -12.01 5.03 -9.84
N VAL A 101 -11.58 5.14 -8.58
CA VAL A 101 -10.16 5.25 -8.22
C VAL A 101 -9.46 3.87 -8.18
N GLY A 102 -10.20 2.77 -8.31
CA GLY A 102 -9.67 1.38 -8.25
C GLY A 102 -8.41 1.13 -9.11
N PRO A 103 -8.40 1.50 -10.41
CA PRO A 103 -7.23 1.33 -11.27
C PRO A 103 -5.99 2.09 -10.78
N LEU A 104 -6.17 3.28 -10.18
CA LEU A 104 -5.04 4.06 -9.63
C LEU A 104 -4.35 3.32 -8.48
N TYR A 105 -5.11 2.65 -7.60
CA TYR A 105 -4.51 1.81 -6.54
C TYR A 105 -3.69 0.68 -7.14
N LEU A 106 -4.22 -0.02 -8.16
CA LEU A 106 -3.54 -1.15 -8.80
C LEU A 106 -2.27 -0.72 -9.55
N LEU A 107 -2.22 0.52 -10.04
CA LEU A 107 -1.05 1.08 -10.74
C LEU A 107 0.02 1.59 -9.76
N VAL A 108 -0.40 2.28 -8.69
CA VAL A 108 0.53 2.88 -7.73
C VAL A 108 1.15 1.84 -6.77
N THR A 109 0.40 0.80 -6.43
CA THR A 109 0.87 -0.29 -5.54
C THR A 109 2.17 -0.97 -6.00
N PRO A 110 2.33 -1.40 -7.27
CA PRO A 110 3.58 -1.98 -7.75
C PRO A 110 4.73 -0.96 -7.78
N ILE A 111 4.46 0.33 -7.98
CA ILE A 111 5.48 1.39 -7.88
C ILE A 111 6.01 1.46 -6.45
N PHE A 112 5.13 1.45 -5.44
CA PHE A 112 5.55 1.40 -4.04
C PHE A 112 6.33 0.13 -3.71
N ALA A 113 5.88 -1.03 -4.21
CA ALA A 113 6.62 -2.29 -4.04
C ALA A 113 8.04 -2.20 -4.61
N LEU A 114 8.20 -1.63 -5.82
CA LEU A 114 9.49 -1.44 -6.47
C LEU A 114 10.41 -0.51 -5.67
N VAL A 115 9.90 0.65 -5.25
CA VAL A 115 10.68 1.70 -4.56
C VAL A 115 11.12 1.23 -3.17
N LEU A 116 10.22 0.62 -2.41
CA LEU A 116 10.44 0.27 -1.00
C LEU A 116 11.18 -1.05 -0.84
N LEU A 117 10.85 -2.05 -1.66
CA LEU A 117 11.41 -3.39 -1.54
C LEU A 117 12.74 -3.52 -2.34
N GLY A 118 13.07 -2.52 -3.17
CA GLY A 118 14.33 -2.40 -3.90
C GLY A 118 14.47 -3.41 -5.06
N LYS A 119 15.58 -3.32 -5.80
CA LYS A 119 15.85 -4.09 -7.04
C LYS A 119 15.57 -5.61 -6.92
N ARG A 120 15.75 -6.23 -5.75
CA ARG A 120 15.56 -7.67 -5.54
C ARG A 120 14.09 -8.10 -5.48
N ALA A 121 13.20 -7.24 -5.02
CA ALA A 121 11.77 -7.52 -4.98
C ALA A 121 11.01 -6.87 -6.13
N GLY A 122 11.57 -5.83 -6.75
CA GLY A 122 11.14 -5.38 -8.06
C GLY A 122 11.23 -6.47 -9.12
N ALA A 123 12.34 -7.23 -9.12
CA ALA A 123 12.48 -8.41 -9.96
C ALA A 123 11.39 -9.47 -9.67
N ALA A 124 11.08 -9.72 -8.39
CA ALA A 124 10.02 -10.66 -8.01
C ALA A 124 8.63 -10.17 -8.44
N GLY A 125 8.33 -8.87 -8.34
CA GLY A 125 7.07 -8.28 -8.81
C GLY A 125 6.95 -8.30 -10.33
N THR A 126 8.04 -8.03 -11.05
CA THR A 126 8.08 -8.13 -12.53
C THR A 126 7.90 -9.59 -12.97
N LEU A 127 8.52 -10.54 -12.26
CA LEU A 127 8.33 -11.98 -12.47
C LEU A 127 6.89 -12.40 -12.19
N LEU A 128 6.26 -11.92 -11.12
CA LEU A 128 4.86 -12.21 -10.80
C LEU A 128 3.90 -11.64 -11.85
N SER A 129 4.11 -10.39 -12.28
CA SER A 129 3.32 -9.78 -13.35
C SER A 129 3.51 -10.48 -14.70
N ALA A 130 4.74 -10.90 -15.03
CA ALA A 130 5.02 -11.69 -16.24
C ALA A 130 4.39 -13.08 -16.16
N LEU A 131 4.41 -13.73 -15.00
CA LEU A 131 3.79 -15.04 -14.79
C LEU A 131 2.27 -14.96 -14.94
N LEU A 132 1.64 -13.92 -14.38
CA LEU A 132 0.21 -13.66 -14.51
C LEU A 132 -0.18 -13.39 -15.97
N LEU A 133 0.64 -12.63 -16.71
CA LEU A 133 0.42 -12.35 -18.12
C LEU A 133 0.47 -13.62 -18.99
N VAL A 134 1.33 -14.57 -18.66
CA VAL A 134 1.45 -15.85 -19.41
C VAL A 134 0.31 -16.82 -19.07
N LEU A 135 -0.29 -16.68 -17.88
CA LEU A 135 -1.36 -17.57 -17.41
C LEU A 135 -2.78 -17.14 -17.85
N THR A 136 -2.94 -15.93 -18.39
CA THR A 136 -4.21 -15.38 -18.94
C THR A 136 -4.16 -15.31 -20.45
#